data_AF-A0A1F6CSL9-F1
#
_entry.id   AF-A0A1F6CSL9-F1
#
_cell.length_a   1.000
_cell.length_b   1.000
_cell.length_c   1.000
_cell.angle_alpha   90.00
_cell.angle_beta   90.00
_cell.angle_gamma   90.00
#
_symmetry.space_group_name_H-M   'P 1'
#
loop_
_entity.id
_entity.type
_entity.pdbx_description
1 polymer ?
#
loop_
_entity_poly.entity_id
_entity_poly.type
_entity_poly.pdbx_seq_one_letter_code
_entity_poly.pdbx_strand_id
1 'polypeptide(L)' 'MTSEAEQRLLHPAPGSVIEAAQKFGIDLTLLVERLRMTPTERLRALQRAMSMVAQIRGAARTAQRTHD' A
#
# COMPACT_ATOMS: atom_id res chain seq x y z
N MET A 1 16.09 13.14 -1.54
CA MET A 1 16.66 12.50 -2.75
C MET A 1 15.84 11.25 -3.03
N THR A 2 15.35 11.09 -4.25
CA THR A 2 14.60 9.91 -4.71
C THR A 2 15.53 8.69 -4.70
N SER A 3 15.09 7.55 -4.18
CA SER A 3 15.94 6.34 -4.13
C SER A 3 16.15 5.72 -5.53
N GLU A 4 17.23 4.98 -5.74
CA GLU A 4 17.46 4.23 -7.00
C GLU A 4 16.32 3.24 -7.25
N ALA A 5 15.82 2.58 -6.19
CA ALA A 5 14.68 1.69 -6.27
C ALA A 5 13.41 2.40 -6.75
N GLU A 6 13.15 3.60 -6.23
CA GLU A 6 12.00 4.41 -6.64
C GLU A 6 12.12 4.85 -8.11
N GLN A 7 13.31 5.28 -8.53
CA GLN A 7 13.58 5.66 -9.92
C GLN A 7 13.30 4.51 -10.90
N ARG A 8 13.71 3.29 -10.55
CA ARG A 8 13.45 2.09 -11.38
C ARG A 8 11.96 1.75 -11.49
N LEU A 9 11.16 2.07 -10.48
CA LEU A 9 9.72 1.84 -10.50
C LEU A 9 8.97 2.91 -11.30
N LEU A 10 9.43 4.17 -11.25
CA LEU A 10 8.84 5.29 -12.01
C LEU A 10 9.25 5.29 -13.48
N HIS A 11 10.48 4.85 -13.77
CA HIS A 11 11.07 4.82 -15.10
C HIS A 11 11.67 3.43 -15.37
N PRO A 12 10.83 2.41 -15.56
CA PRO A 12 11.33 1.06 -15.80
C PRO A 12 12.12 1.02 -17.11
N ALA A 13 13.25 0.31 -17.09
CA ALA A 13 14.02 0.09 -18.29
C ALA A 13 13.19 -0.72 -19.32
N PRO A 14 13.28 -0.40 -20.63
CA PRO A 14 12.61 -1.18 -21.66
C PRO A 14 12.95 -2.67 -21.58
N GLY A 15 11.96 -3.54 -21.66
CA GLY A 15 12.11 -4.99 -21.56
C GLY A 15 12.33 -5.52 -20.13
N SER A 16 12.32 -4.66 -19.11
CA SER A 16 12.47 -5.09 -17.72
C SER A 16 11.19 -5.76 -17.18
N VAL A 17 11.36 -6.56 -16.12
CA VAL A 17 10.23 -7.16 -15.38
C VAL A 17 9.31 -6.08 -14.79
N ILE A 18 9.85 -4.92 -14.41
CA ILE A 18 9.06 -3.80 -13.89
C ILE A 18 8.18 -3.21 -15.00
N GLU A 19 8.72 -3.03 -16.21
CA GLU A 19 7.94 -2.59 -17.37
C GLU A 19 6.84 -3.60 -17.72
N ALA A 20 7.16 -4.90 -17.69
CA ALA A 20 6.19 -5.96 -17.94
C ALA A 20 5.06 -5.98 -16.89
N ALA A 21 5.39 -5.78 -15.60
CA ALA A 21 4.40 -5.70 -14.54
C ALA A 21 3.44 -4.51 -14.74
N GLN A 22 3.97 -3.33 -15.11
CA GLN A 22 3.12 -2.17 -15.42
C GLN A 22 2.21 -2.45 -16.62
N LYS A 23 2.74 -3.02 -17.72
CA LYS A 23 1.96 -3.39 -18.91
C LYS A 23 0.88 -4.43 -18.61
N PHE A 24 1.14 -5.33 -17.67
CA PHE A 24 0.15 -6.31 -17.19
C PHE A 24 -0.94 -5.68 -16.31
N GLY A 25 -0.73 -4.47 -15.80
CA GLY A 25 -1.68 -3.76 -14.93
C GLY A 25 -1.41 -3.92 -13.43
N ILE A 26 -0.19 -4.32 -13.04
CA ILE A 26 0.22 -4.29 -11.63
C ILE A 26 0.43 -2.84 -11.20
N ASP A 27 -0.28 -2.42 -10.15
CA ASP A 27 -0.12 -1.11 -9.53
C ASP A 27 1.14 -1.06 -8.66
N LEU A 28 2.10 -0.23 -9.06
CA LEU A 28 3.36 0.00 -8.33
C LEU A 28 3.30 1.24 -7.42
N THR A 29 2.20 1.99 -7.42
CA THR A 29 2.03 3.23 -6.65
C THR A 29 2.25 2.99 -5.17
N LEU A 30 1.64 1.94 -4.61
CA LEU A 30 1.81 1.58 -3.20
C LEU A 30 3.26 1.20 -2.84
N LEU A 31 4.01 0.66 -3.81
CA LEU A 31 5.42 0.34 -3.59
C LEU A 31 6.28 1.62 -3.59
N VAL A 32 6.03 2.52 -4.53
CA VAL A 32 6.66 3.85 -4.59
C VAL A 32 6.39 4.65 -3.32
N GLU A 33 5.13 4.71 -2.86
CA GLU A 33 4.76 5.41 -1.63
C GLU A 33 5.50 4.86 -0.41
N ARG A 34 5.65 3.54 -0.32
CA ARG A 34 6.39 2.90 0.78
C ARG A 34 7.87 3.24 0.76
N LEU A 35 8.48 3.39 -0.42
CA LEU A 35 9.90 3.78 -0.54
C LEU A 35 10.15 5.23 -0.09
N ARG A 36 9.13 6.09 -0.17
CA ARG A 36 9.20 7.48 0.31
C ARG A 36 9.06 7.61 1.82
N MET A 37 8.50 6.60 2.49
CA MET A 37 8.27 6.64 3.93
C MET A 37 9.53 6.29 4.71
N THR A 38 9.83 7.09 5.72
CA THR A 38 10.78 6.74 6.79
C THR A 38 10.26 5.54 7.61
N PRO A 39 11.12 4.81 8.34
CA PRO A 39 10.69 3.72 9.21
C PRO A 39 9.57 4.12 10.19
N THR A 40 9.67 5.31 10.77
CA THR A 40 8.67 5.87 11.70
C THR A 40 7.34 6.12 11.01
N GLU A 41 7.34 6.68 9.80
CA GLU A 41 6.12 6.90 9.02
C GLU A 41 5.45 5.59 8.64
N ARG A 42 6.23 4.56 8.29
CA ARG A 42 5.71 3.21 8.03
C ARG A 42 5.01 2.63 9.27
N LEU A 43 5.59 2.79 10.45
CA LEU A 43 4.96 2.34 11.70
C LEU A 43 3.64 3.09 11.97
N ARG A 44 3.61 4.41 11.79
CA ARG A 44 2.38 5.20 11.95
C ARG A 44 1.32 4.81 10.93
N ALA A 45 1.69 4.52 9.69
CA ALA A 45 0.77 4.04 8.66
C ALA A 45 0.16 2.68 9.04
N LEU A 46 0.97 1.75 9.54
CA LEU A 46 0.49 0.45 10.04
C LEU A 46 -0.49 0.63 11.21
N GLN A 47 -0.15 1.48 12.18
CA GLN A 47 -1.04 1.76 13.33
C GLN A 47 -2.41 2.28 12.86
N ARG A 48 -2.44 3.21 11.90
CA ARG A 48 -3.70 3.71 11.33
C ARG A 48 -4.51 2.60 10.65
N ALA A 49 -3.85 1.75 9.86
CA ALA A 49 -4.51 0.62 9.20
C ALA A 49 -5.10 -0.38 10.21
N MET A 50 -4.36 -0.70 11.28
CA MET A 50 -4.85 -1.57 12.35
C MET A 50 -6.09 -0.99 13.05
N SER A 51 -6.08 0.31 13.36
CA SER A 51 -7.23 0.98 13.97
C SER A 51 -8.45 0.94 13.07
N MET A 52 -8.29 1.19 11.77
CA MET A 52 -9.37 1.13 10.80
C MET A 52 -9.98 -0.28 10.70
N VAL A 53 -9.15 -1.32 10.64
CA VAL A 53 -9.63 -2.72 10.63
C VAL A 53 -10.38 -3.07 11.92
N ALA A 54 -9.90 -2.59 13.07
CA ALA A 54 -10.58 -2.80 14.35
C ALA A 54 -11.97 -2.12 14.36
N GLN A 55 -12.09 -0.92 13.81
CA GLN A 55 -13.36 -0.20 13.68
C GLN A 55 -14.35 -0.95 12.76
N ILE A 56 -13.89 -1.40 11.59
CA ILE A 56 -14.72 -2.19 10.66
C ILE A 56 -15.22 -3.46 11.35
N ARG A 57 -14.35 -4.18 12.07
CA ARG A 57 -14.74 -5.37 12.82
C ARG A 57 -15.75 -5.05 13.93
N GLY A 58 -15.60 -3.90 14.58
CA GLY A 58 -16.56 -3.39 15.57
C GLY A 58 -17.95 -3.17 14.95
N ALA A 59 -18.00 -2.42 13.84
CA ALA A 59 -19.24 -2.12 13.12
C ALA A 59 -19.95 -3.38 12.61
N ALA A 60 -19.20 -4.33 12.03
CA ALA A 60 -19.75 -5.60 11.55
C ALA A 60 -20.43 -6.42 12.66
N ARG A 61 -19.83 -6.46 13.87
CA ARG A 61 -20.45 -7.15 15.02
C ARG A 61 -21.73 -6.47 15.48
N THR A 62 -21.79 -5.15 15.47
CA THR A 62 -23.01 -4.41 15.83
C THR A 62 -24.11 -4.67 14.81
N ALA A 63 -23.80 -4.64 13.51
CA ALA A 63 -24.75 -4.89 12.44
C ALA A 63 -25.36 -6.31 12.49
N GLN A 64 -24.56 -7.32 12.86
CA GLN A 64 -25.06 -8.69 13.06
C GLN A 64 -26.11 -8.76 14.19
N ARG A 65 -25.86 -8.09 15.32
CA ARG A 65 -26.79 -8.09 16.47
C ARG A 65 -28.11 -7.37 16.21
N THR A 66 -28.15 -6.44 15.27
CA THR A 66 -29.38 -5.72 14.89
C THR A 66 -30.23 -6.48 13.86
N HIS A 67 -29.71 -7.56 13.28
CA HIS A 67 -30.43 -8.44 12.35
C HIS A 67 -30.98 -9.72 13.01
N ASP A 68 -30.66 -9.96 14.29
CA ASP A 68 -31.24 -11.00 15.15
C ASP A 68 -32.40 -10.42 15.98
#